data_AF-A0A2B4RFR1-F1
#
_entry.id   AF-A0A2B4RFR1-F1
#
_cell.length_a   1.000
_cell.length_b   1.000
_cell.length_c   1.000
_cell.angle_alpha   90.00
_cell.angle_beta   90.00
_cell.angle_gamma   90.00
#
_symmetry.space_group_name_H-M   'P 1'
#
loop_
_entity.id
_entity.type
_entity.pdbx_description
1 polymer ?
#
loop_
_entity_poly.entity_id
_entity_poly.type
_entity_poly.pdbx_seq_one_letter_code
_entity_poly.pdbx_strand_id
1 'polypeptide(L)'
;MAEKRFVKLLLLMMLFELLIFPADVASLRRRRRRPVCSSQKPAGARWVNNWQGSFSFQCSAGKSVQLWKSIHRNCKQDRIHSFNCKYGPVRYKSCDCTWQNYANSYDKPLVFKCPNNGFITGIRSFYSTSYQDRKFRFRCCHIKKYRPNKCKITSLRNFWDRNLNYRVPHNYYLVGAFSDHDNRYQDRRWQFEICQFGRCR
;
A
#
# COMPACT_ATOMS: atom_id res chain seq x y z
N MET A 1 28.90 11.04 80.91
CA MET A 1 29.80 10.53 79.84
C MET A 1 29.10 9.69 78.76
N ALA A 2 27.83 9.28 78.93
CA ALA A 2 27.09 8.47 77.96
C ALA A 2 26.52 9.27 76.76
N GLU A 3 26.06 10.51 76.96
CA GLU A 3 25.45 11.34 75.88
C GLU A 3 26.42 11.68 74.74
N LYS A 4 27.67 12.06 75.04
CA LYS A 4 28.67 12.40 74.00
C LYS A 4 29.08 11.19 73.13
N ARG A 5 28.95 9.96 73.65
CA ARG A 5 29.20 8.73 72.90
C ARG A 5 28.02 8.35 72.01
N PHE A 6 26.79 8.64 72.46
CA PHE A 6 25.57 8.39 71.69
C PHE A 6 25.46 9.29 70.45
N VAL A 7 25.80 10.58 70.60
CA VAL A 7 25.82 11.55 69.48
C VAL A 7 26.90 11.20 68.45
N LYS A 8 28.09 10.76 68.91
CA LYS A 8 29.15 10.27 68.01
C LYS A 8 28.75 8.99 67.28
N LEU A 9 28.04 8.07 67.94
CA LEU A 9 27.57 6.83 67.32
C LEU A 9 26.46 7.09 66.29
N LEU A 10 25.53 8.01 66.59
CA LEU A 10 24.50 8.46 65.65
C LEU A 10 25.09 9.19 64.43
N LEU A 11 26.08 10.06 64.62
CA LEU A 11 26.80 10.70 63.52
C LEU A 11 27.58 9.70 62.67
N LEU A 12 28.22 8.68 63.28
CA LEU A 12 28.94 7.64 62.56
C LEU A 12 27.99 6.73 61.76
N MET A 13 26.82 6.41 62.31
CA MET A 13 25.77 5.64 61.63
C MET A 13 25.18 6.42 60.44
N MET A 14 24.91 7.72 60.59
CA MET A 14 24.42 8.55 59.47
C MET A 14 25.48 8.75 58.37
N LEU A 15 26.77 8.77 58.72
CA LEU A 15 27.88 8.78 57.75
C LEU A 15 28.06 7.43 57.05
N PHE A 16 27.76 6.31 57.71
CA PHE A 16 27.84 4.97 57.12
C PHE A 16 26.69 4.70 56.14
N GLU A 17 25.49 5.18 56.43
CA GLU A 17 24.34 5.14 55.51
C GLU A 17 24.63 5.88 54.20
N LEU A 18 25.29 7.05 54.24
CA LEU A 18 25.70 7.79 53.04
C LEU A 18 26.81 7.11 52.21
N LEU A 19 27.50 6.11 52.78
CA LEU A 19 28.53 5.32 52.10
C LEU A 19 28.00 3.97 51.57
N ILE A 20 26.83 3.52 52.01
CA ILE A 20 26.19 2.26 51.58
C ILE A 20 25.13 2.49 50.50
N PHE A 21 24.60 3.71 50.34
CA PHE A 21 23.74 4.03 49.20
C PHE A 21 24.61 4.39 47.99
N PRO A 22 24.77 3.53 46.98
CA PRO A 22 25.34 3.95 45.72
C PRO A 22 24.46 5.09 45.18
N ALA A 23 25.04 6.29 45.13
CA ALA A 23 24.49 7.42 44.41
C ALA A 23 24.05 6.94 43.03
N ASP A 24 22.75 7.08 42.77
CA ASP A 24 22.12 6.88 41.47
C ASP A 24 22.59 5.62 40.74
N VAL A 25 21.91 4.49 41.00
CA VAL A 25 21.48 3.69 39.85
C VAL A 25 20.51 4.57 39.07
N ALA A 26 21.06 5.55 38.35
CA ALA A 26 20.42 6.19 37.23
C ALA A 26 19.96 5.01 36.42
N SER A 27 18.64 4.74 36.48
CA SER A 27 18.05 3.73 35.64
C SER A 27 18.54 4.11 34.26
N LEU A 28 19.43 3.28 33.70
CA LEU A 28 19.64 3.25 32.27
C LEU A 28 18.31 2.73 31.75
N ARG A 29 17.29 3.60 31.77
CA ARG A 29 16.28 3.70 30.73
C ARG A 29 17.12 3.92 29.48
N ARG A 30 17.67 2.83 28.95
CA ARG A 30 17.85 2.65 27.53
C ARG A 30 16.52 3.11 26.98
N ARG A 31 16.47 4.36 26.48
CA ARG A 31 15.44 4.78 25.55
C ARG A 31 15.51 3.69 24.49
N ARG A 32 14.65 2.68 24.58
CA ARG A 32 14.47 1.70 23.52
C ARG A 32 14.10 2.57 22.33
N ARG A 33 15.09 2.88 21.48
CA ARG A 33 14.86 3.62 20.25
C ARG A 33 13.75 2.82 19.58
N ARG A 34 12.58 3.43 19.42
CA ARG A 34 11.48 2.78 18.70
C ARG A 34 12.07 2.29 17.38
N PRO A 35 11.90 1.01 17.01
CA PRO A 35 12.47 0.50 15.78
C PRO A 35 12.08 1.43 14.64
N VAL A 36 13.08 1.97 13.94
CA VAL A 36 12.85 2.83 12.78
C VAL A 36 12.11 1.97 11.76
N CYS A 37 10.94 2.42 11.32
CA CYS A 37 10.13 1.68 10.35
C CYS A 37 10.93 1.48 9.07
N SER A 38 11.35 0.24 8.81
CA SER A 38 12.20 -0.10 7.67
C SER A 38 11.55 0.35 6.36
N SER A 39 12.36 0.91 5.47
CA SER A 39 11.98 1.22 4.10
C SER A 39 12.37 0.11 3.11
N GLN A 40 12.94 -1.01 3.60
CA GLN A 40 13.31 -2.14 2.75
C GLN A 40 12.05 -2.76 2.14
N LYS A 41 12.11 -2.99 0.82
CA LYS A 41 11.03 -3.65 0.07
C LYS A 41 11.19 -5.17 0.17
N PRO A 42 10.09 -5.93 0.34
CA PRO A 42 10.14 -7.39 0.38
C PRO A 42 10.69 -7.98 -0.93
N ALA A 43 11.36 -9.14 -0.85
CA ALA A 43 11.79 -9.89 -2.04
C ALA A 43 10.60 -10.52 -2.80
N GLY A 44 10.86 -11.10 -3.98
CA GLY A 44 9.88 -11.91 -4.72
C GLY A 44 8.83 -11.11 -5.51
N ALA A 45 9.09 -9.83 -5.81
CA ALA A 45 8.32 -9.03 -6.77
C ALA A 45 9.14 -7.84 -7.29
N ARG A 46 8.82 -7.38 -8.50
CA ARG A 46 9.34 -6.10 -9.03
C ARG A 46 8.40 -4.97 -8.61
N TRP A 47 8.72 -4.32 -7.49
CA TRP A 47 7.93 -3.22 -6.94
C TRP A 47 8.10 -1.95 -7.79
N VAL A 48 6.99 -1.35 -8.21
CA VAL A 48 6.99 -0.17 -9.08
C VAL A 48 7.07 1.16 -8.32
N ASN A 49 6.95 1.13 -7.00
CA ASN A 49 7.17 2.27 -6.11
C ASN A 49 8.02 1.90 -4.90
N ASN A 50 8.54 2.93 -4.25
CA ASN A 50 8.98 2.89 -2.86
C ASN A 50 7.79 3.20 -1.94
N TRP A 51 7.94 2.90 -0.64
CA TRP A 51 6.97 3.31 0.38
C TRP A 51 6.77 4.82 0.32
N GLN A 52 5.51 5.25 0.43
CA GLN A 52 5.03 6.62 0.37
C GLN A 52 5.39 7.33 -0.95
N GLY A 53 5.85 6.56 -1.95
CA GLY A 53 6.19 7.04 -3.28
C GLY A 53 5.06 6.83 -4.29
N SER A 54 5.01 7.72 -5.27
CA SER A 54 4.15 7.62 -6.45
C SER A 54 4.66 6.58 -7.44
N PHE A 55 3.81 6.15 -8.38
CA PHE A 55 4.23 5.33 -9.52
C PHE A 55 3.45 5.63 -10.79
N SER A 56 4.06 5.24 -11.92
CA SER A 56 3.44 5.15 -13.23
C SER A 56 3.81 3.83 -13.88
N PHE A 57 2.88 2.89 -13.91
CA PHE A 57 3.04 1.60 -14.58
C PHE A 57 2.23 1.56 -15.88
N GLN A 58 2.84 1.03 -16.94
CA GLN A 58 2.19 0.85 -18.24
C GLN A 58 2.71 -0.43 -18.91
N CYS A 59 1.78 -1.21 -19.47
CA CYS A 59 2.10 -2.34 -20.32
C CYS A 59 2.57 -1.88 -21.71
N SER A 60 3.45 -2.68 -22.34
CA SER A 60 3.83 -2.48 -23.74
C SER A 60 2.61 -2.56 -24.67
N ALA A 61 2.74 -2.07 -25.91
CA ALA A 61 1.68 -2.16 -26.91
C ALA A 61 1.17 -3.60 -27.09
N GLY A 62 -0.15 -3.76 -27.25
CA GLY A 62 -0.82 -5.06 -27.35
C GLY A 62 -0.90 -5.87 -26.06
N LYS A 63 -0.55 -5.31 -24.89
CA LYS A 63 -0.58 -6.01 -23.59
C LYS A 63 -1.50 -5.32 -22.57
N SER A 64 -2.21 -6.11 -21.77
CA SER A 64 -3.04 -5.62 -20.66
C SER A 64 -2.48 -6.02 -19.31
N VAL A 65 -2.96 -5.39 -18.24
CA VAL A 65 -2.63 -5.79 -16.86
C VAL A 65 -3.11 -7.22 -16.61
N GLN A 66 -2.23 -8.06 -16.06
CA GLN A 66 -2.51 -9.46 -15.70
C GLN A 66 -2.49 -9.66 -14.19
N LEU A 67 -1.47 -9.12 -13.52
CA LEU A 67 -1.23 -9.30 -12.10
C LEU A 67 -1.25 -7.94 -11.43
N TRP A 68 -1.95 -7.83 -10.32
CA TRP A 68 -1.83 -6.74 -9.37
C TRP A 68 -1.50 -7.31 -7.99
N LYS A 69 -0.25 -7.16 -7.59
CA LYS A 69 0.25 -7.51 -6.25
C LYS A 69 0.48 -6.24 -5.45
N SER A 70 0.10 -6.23 -4.19
CA SER A 70 0.35 -5.10 -3.29
C SER A 70 0.49 -5.55 -1.84
N ILE A 71 1.39 -4.90 -1.11
CA ILE A 71 1.65 -5.14 0.32
C ILE A 71 1.47 -3.83 1.06
N HIS A 72 0.70 -3.87 2.14
CA HIS A 72 0.53 -2.77 3.08
C HIS A 72 1.56 -2.88 4.20
N ARG A 73 2.01 -1.74 4.75
CA ARG A 73 2.88 -1.69 5.93
C ARG A 73 2.37 -0.65 6.91
N ASN A 74 1.84 -1.09 8.05
CA ASN A 74 1.17 -0.25 9.04
C ASN A 74 2.07 0.90 9.54
N CYS A 75 3.37 0.66 9.77
CA CYS A 75 4.25 1.75 10.21
C CYS A 75 4.58 2.79 9.12
N LYS A 76 4.22 2.53 7.86
CA LYS A 76 4.27 3.49 6.75
C LYS A 76 2.89 4.05 6.38
N GLN A 77 1.82 3.37 6.82
CA GLN A 77 0.44 3.65 6.42
C GLN A 77 0.29 3.79 4.91
N ASP A 78 0.85 2.78 4.22
CA ASP A 78 0.98 2.82 2.78
C ASP A 78 1.12 1.43 2.16
N ARG A 79 0.77 1.35 0.88
CA ARG A 79 0.95 0.20 0.00
C ARG A 79 2.06 0.39 -1.04
N ILE A 80 2.89 -0.64 -1.21
CA ILE A 80 3.70 -0.82 -2.42
C ILE A 80 2.98 -1.73 -3.41
N HIS A 81 3.25 -1.55 -4.70
CA HIS A 81 2.55 -2.22 -5.79
C HIS A 81 3.52 -2.87 -6.78
N SER A 82 3.11 -3.99 -7.36
CA SER A 82 3.81 -4.70 -8.42
C SER A 82 2.81 -5.22 -9.43
N PHE A 83 3.15 -5.11 -10.71
CA PHE A 83 2.27 -5.41 -11.82
C PHE A 83 2.99 -6.24 -12.88
N ASN A 84 2.26 -7.19 -13.47
CA ASN A 84 2.71 -7.89 -14.68
C ASN A 84 1.67 -7.72 -15.79
N CYS A 85 2.13 -7.84 -17.01
CA CYS A 85 1.30 -7.76 -18.20
C CYS A 85 1.13 -9.13 -18.87
N LYS A 86 0.03 -9.31 -19.59
CA LYS A 86 -0.20 -10.39 -20.55
C LYS A 86 -0.59 -9.80 -21.90
N TYR A 87 -0.64 -10.61 -22.96
CA TYR A 87 -1.28 -10.19 -24.21
C TYR A 87 -2.70 -9.71 -23.92
N GLY A 88 -3.05 -8.54 -24.47
CA GLY A 88 -4.36 -7.94 -24.35
C GLY A 88 -5.39 -8.63 -25.25
N PRO A 89 -6.66 -8.22 -25.17
CA PRO A 89 -7.74 -8.84 -25.94
C PRO A 89 -7.63 -8.60 -27.45
N VAL A 90 -6.90 -7.54 -27.84
CA VAL A 90 -6.77 -7.08 -29.22
C VAL A 90 -5.45 -6.32 -29.38
N ARG A 91 -4.90 -6.29 -30.59
CA ARG A 91 -3.78 -5.39 -30.94
C ARG A 91 -4.28 -3.95 -31.05
N TYR A 92 -3.49 -3.02 -30.53
CA TYR A 92 -3.81 -1.59 -30.51
C TYR A 92 -2.52 -0.76 -30.61
N LYS A 93 -2.66 0.49 -31.05
CA LYS A 93 -1.61 1.51 -31.11
C LYS A 93 -1.70 2.44 -29.90
N SER A 94 -0.69 3.27 -29.69
CA SER A 94 -0.69 4.21 -28.56
C SER A 94 -1.87 5.19 -28.60
N CYS A 95 -2.28 5.62 -29.79
CA CYS A 95 -3.42 6.53 -30.02
C CYS A 95 -4.80 5.92 -29.70
N ASP A 96 -4.90 4.59 -29.60
CA ASP A 96 -6.15 3.91 -29.20
C ASP A 96 -6.41 3.97 -27.69
N CYS A 97 -5.53 4.67 -26.97
CA CYS A 97 -5.47 4.62 -25.53
C CYS A 97 -5.29 5.98 -24.89
N THR A 98 -5.99 6.18 -23.77
CA THR A 98 -6.01 7.46 -23.06
C THR A 98 -5.84 7.23 -21.57
N TRP A 99 -4.99 8.04 -20.94
CA TRP A 99 -4.96 8.18 -19.48
C TRP A 99 -6.20 8.92 -19.03
N GLN A 100 -6.99 8.28 -18.18
CA GLN A 100 -8.17 8.90 -17.60
C GLN A 100 -7.78 9.86 -16.48
N ASN A 101 -8.74 10.67 -16.06
CA ASN A 101 -8.64 11.48 -14.85
C ASN A 101 -8.48 10.58 -13.60
N TYR A 102 -8.15 11.19 -12.46
CA TYR A 102 -8.15 10.46 -11.20
C TYR A 102 -9.54 9.90 -10.90
N ALA A 103 -9.58 8.60 -10.63
CA ALA A 103 -10.79 7.86 -10.33
C ALA A 103 -11.29 8.09 -8.91
N ASN A 104 -10.50 8.73 -8.06
CA ASN A 104 -10.85 9.03 -6.68
C ASN A 104 -10.11 10.26 -6.16
N SER A 105 -10.70 10.87 -5.13
CA SER A 105 -10.02 11.74 -4.17
C SER A 105 -9.45 10.90 -3.02
N TYR A 106 -8.55 11.49 -2.22
CA TYR A 106 -8.06 10.85 -0.99
C TYR A 106 -9.22 10.56 -0.03
N ASP A 107 -9.11 9.47 0.73
CA ASP A 107 -10.06 8.94 1.72
C ASP A 107 -11.44 8.59 1.14
N LYS A 108 -11.65 8.80 -0.17
CA LYS A 108 -12.89 8.48 -0.85
C LYS A 108 -12.81 7.13 -1.55
N PRO A 109 -13.96 6.47 -1.73
CA PRO A 109 -14.05 5.30 -2.58
C PRO A 109 -13.56 5.59 -4.00
N LEU A 110 -12.99 4.57 -4.61
CA LEU A 110 -12.61 4.53 -6.02
C LEU A 110 -13.62 3.64 -6.72
N VAL A 111 -14.33 4.18 -7.70
CA VAL A 111 -15.25 3.44 -8.56
C VAL A 111 -14.88 3.75 -10.00
N PHE A 112 -14.24 2.79 -10.66
CA PHE A 112 -13.69 3.03 -12.00
C PHE A 112 -14.01 1.90 -12.96
N LYS A 113 -14.46 2.28 -14.16
CA LYS A 113 -14.58 1.43 -15.33
C LYS A 113 -14.04 2.17 -16.55
N CYS A 114 -13.30 1.48 -17.41
CA CYS A 114 -12.78 2.08 -18.63
C CYS A 114 -13.92 2.58 -19.53
N PRO A 115 -13.83 3.81 -20.06
CA PRO A 115 -14.79 4.32 -21.03
C PRO A 115 -14.67 3.56 -22.35
N ASN A 116 -15.64 3.79 -23.25
CA ASN A 116 -15.70 3.18 -24.59
C ASN A 116 -15.57 1.65 -24.57
N ASN A 117 -16.01 1.04 -23.48
CA ASN A 117 -15.91 -0.39 -23.23
C ASN A 117 -14.46 -0.92 -23.37
N GLY A 118 -13.48 -0.11 -22.96
CA GLY A 118 -12.07 -0.43 -23.03
C GLY A 118 -11.56 -1.36 -21.92
N PHE A 119 -10.25 -1.59 -21.92
CA PHE A 119 -9.54 -2.40 -20.94
C PHE A 119 -8.31 -1.66 -20.40
N ILE A 120 -7.92 -2.00 -19.16
CA ILE A 120 -6.84 -1.34 -18.42
C ILE A 120 -5.48 -1.86 -18.90
N THR A 121 -4.62 -0.91 -19.28
CA THR A 121 -3.25 -1.15 -19.76
C THR A 121 -2.18 -0.43 -18.94
N GLY A 122 -2.58 0.43 -18.02
CA GLY A 122 -1.67 1.17 -17.16
C GLY A 122 -2.38 1.71 -15.92
N ILE A 123 -1.60 1.91 -14.86
CA ILE A 123 -2.07 2.37 -13.56
C ILE A 123 -1.05 3.40 -13.05
N ARG A 124 -1.56 4.54 -12.61
CA ARG A 124 -0.77 5.61 -11.97
C ARG A 124 -1.36 5.89 -10.61
N SER A 125 -0.50 6.17 -9.65
CA SER A 125 -0.93 6.53 -8.30
C SER A 125 -0.01 7.54 -7.66
N PHE A 126 -0.61 8.43 -6.86
CA PHE A 126 0.08 9.41 -6.04
C PHE A 126 -0.32 9.22 -4.60
N TYR A 127 0.68 9.15 -3.73
CA TYR A 127 0.52 9.05 -2.29
C TYR A 127 0.49 10.46 -1.67
N SER A 128 -0.32 10.64 -0.63
CA SER A 128 -0.28 11.84 0.21
C SER A 128 0.10 11.48 1.63
N THR A 129 1.12 12.14 2.18
CA THR A 129 1.48 11.99 3.59
C THR A 129 0.41 12.55 4.52
N SER A 130 -0.30 13.61 4.11
CA SER A 130 -1.35 14.23 4.94
C SER A 130 -2.58 13.35 5.11
N TYR A 131 -2.94 12.61 4.06
CA TYR A 131 -4.09 11.69 4.08
C TYR A 131 -3.68 10.26 4.43
N GLN A 132 -2.40 9.90 4.27
CA GLN A 132 -1.91 8.51 4.37
C GLN A 132 -2.66 7.58 3.40
N ASP A 133 -2.91 8.12 2.22
CA ASP A 133 -3.76 7.50 1.23
C ASP A 133 -3.29 7.83 -0.20
N ARG A 134 -3.89 7.15 -1.18
CA ARG A 134 -3.52 7.19 -2.59
C ARG A 134 -4.70 7.57 -3.49
N LYS A 135 -4.43 8.47 -4.44
CA LYS A 135 -5.28 8.64 -5.63
C LYS A 135 -4.78 7.76 -6.76
N PHE A 136 -5.70 7.25 -7.57
CA PHE A 136 -5.39 6.39 -8.70
C PHE A 136 -5.99 6.92 -9.99
N ARG A 137 -5.30 6.70 -11.10
CA ARG A 137 -5.84 6.87 -12.45
C ARG A 137 -5.37 5.74 -13.35
N PHE A 138 -6.15 5.47 -14.38
CA PHE A 138 -5.97 4.30 -15.23
C PHE A 138 -5.77 4.70 -16.68
N ARG A 139 -4.98 3.92 -17.41
CA ARG A 139 -4.84 4.02 -18.86
C ARG A 139 -5.75 2.98 -19.50
N CYS A 140 -6.70 3.44 -20.29
CA CYS A 140 -7.65 2.59 -20.99
C CYS A 140 -7.31 2.56 -22.47
N CYS A 141 -7.38 1.38 -23.07
CA CYS A 141 -7.34 1.20 -24.53
C CYS A 141 -8.66 0.63 -25.00
N HIS A 142 -9.08 0.99 -26.21
CA HIS A 142 -10.28 0.44 -26.82
C HIS A 142 -10.11 0.33 -28.34
N ILE A 143 -10.77 -0.63 -28.97
CA ILE A 143 -10.79 -0.79 -30.43
C ILE A 143 -12.25 -0.98 -30.83
N LYS A 144 -12.76 -0.13 -31.72
CA LYS A 144 -14.19 -0.05 -32.09
C LYS A 144 -14.82 -1.40 -32.48
N LYS A 145 -14.05 -2.28 -33.14
CA LYS A 145 -14.51 -3.60 -33.60
C LYS A 145 -14.59 -4.67 -32.51
N TYR A 146 -14.18 -4.37 -31.28
CA TYR A 146 -14.19 -5.32 -30.17
C TYR A 146 -14.94 -4.75 -28.97
N ARG A 147 -15.76 -5.60 -28.33
CA ARG A 147 -16.54 -5.23 -27.15
C ARG A 147 -16.34 -6.26 -26.04
N PRO A 148 -16.38 -5.82 -24.78
CA PRO A 148 -16.40 -6.69 -23.64
C PRO A 148 -17.71 -7.48 -23.61
N ASN A 149 -17.63 -8.73 -23.20
CA ASN A 149 -18.76 -9.61 -22.95
C ASN A 149 -18.45 -10.47 -21.71
N LYS A 150 -19.48 -11.13 -21.16
CA LYS A 150 -19.36 -12.01 -19.99
C LYS A 150 -18.61 -11.34 -18.82
N CYS A 151 -18.98 -10.11 -18.50
CA CYS A 151 -18.35 -9.32 -17.45
C CYS A 151 -18.71 -9.84 -16.06
N LYS A 152 -17.78 -9.71 -15.11
CA LYS A 152 -17.99 -10.06 -13.71
C LYS A 152 -17.19 -9.14 -12.80
N ILE A 153 -17.81 -8.76 -11.69
CA ILE A 153 -17.14 -8.12 -10.56
C ILE A 153 -16.63 -9.22 -9.65
N THR A 154 -15.37 -9.13 -9.24
CA THR A 154 -14.80 -10.08 -8.29
C THR A 154 -15.32 -9.81 -6.90
N SER A 155 -15.44 -10.84 -6.05
CA SER A 155 -15.48 -10.61 -4.60
C SER A 155 -14.22 -9.86 -4.12
N LEU A 156 -14.23 -9.36 -2.90
CA LEU A 156 -13.10 -8.67 -2.28
C LEU A 156 -11.78 -9.48 -2.43
N ARG A 157 -10.72 -8.82 -2.92
CA ARG A 157 -9.43 -9.47 -3.22
C ARG A 157 -8.39 -9.32 -2.12
N ASN A 158 -8.64 -8.47 -1.12
CA ASN A 158 -7.83 -8.36 0.08
C ASN A 158 -8.65 -7.74 1.23
N PHE A 159 -8.22 -7.98 2.45
CA PHE A 159 -8.69 -7.27 3.65
C PHE A 159 -7.72 -6.16 4.06
N TRP A 160 -8.11 -5.37 5.05
CA TRP A 160 -7.25 -4.35 5.66
C TRP A 160 -5.95 -4.97 6.18
N ASP A 161 -4.83 -4.28 5.96
CA ASP A 161 -3.47 -4.68 6.32
C ASP A 161 -3.02 -6.01 5.69
N ARG A 162 -3.84 -6.59 4.81
CA ARG A 162 -3.53 -7.84 4.12
C ARG A 162 -3.04 -7.56 2.70
N ASN A 163 -2.23 -8.52 2.24
CA ASN A 163 -1.67 -8.50 0.90
C ASN A 163 -2.78 -8.63 -0.14
N LEU A 164 -2.66 -7.86 -1.21
CA LEU A 164 -3.38 -8.08 -2.45
C LEU A 164 -2.50 -8.93 -3.36
N ASN A 165 -3.05 -10.00 -3.91
CA ASN A 165 -2.41 -10.78 -4.97
C ASN A 165 -3.46 -11.27 -5.96
N TYR A 166 -3.85 -10.41 -6.88
CA TYR A 166 -4.88 -10.73 -7.86
C TYR A 166 -4.28 -10.96 -9.24
N ARG A 167 -4.58 -12.15 -9.80
CA ARG A 167 -4.27 -12.52 -11.18
C ARG A 167 -5.56 -12.61 -11.97
N VAL A 168 -5.65 -11.84 -13.06
CA VAL A 168 -6.77 -11.88 -13.99
C VAL A 168 -6.82 -13.28 -14.64
N PRO A 169 -7.96 -13.99 -14.59
CA PRO A 169 -8.11 -15.32 -15.19
C PRO A 169 -7.76 -15.36 -16.69
N HIS A 170 -7.53 -16.57 -17.18
CA HIS A 170 -7.36 -16.82 -18.62
C HIS A 170 -8.61 -16.33 -19.40
N ASN A 171 -8.40 -15.74 -20.59
CA ASN A 171 -9.43 -15.11 -21.44
C ASN A 171 -10.19 -13.90 -20.86
N TYR A 172 -9.95 -13.50 -19.62
CA TYR A 172 -10.50 -12.29 -19.02
C TYR A 172 -9.52 -11.13 -19.05
N TYR A 173 -10.02 -9.91 -19.01
CA TYR A 173 -9.22 -8.68 -19.05
C TYR A 173 -9.76 -7.69 -18.03
N LEU A 174 -8.85 -6.98 -17.36
CA LEU A 174 -9.22 -5.97 -16.38
C LEU A 174 -9.86 -4.77 -17.09
N VAL A 175 -11.10 -4.45 -16.74
CA VAL A 175 -11.84 -3.31 -17.33
C VAL A 175 -12.20 -2.25 -16.28
N GLY A 176 -12.21 -2.63 -15.00
CA GLY A 176 -12.55 -1.74 -13.90
C GLY A 176 -11.87 -2.14 -12.59
N ALA A 177 -11.84 -1.20 -11.66
CA ALA A 177 -11.31 -1.37 -10.32
C ALA A 177 -12.20 -0.61 -9.34
N PHE A 178 -12.43 -1.21 -8.18
CA PHE A 178 -13.18 -0.62 -7.08
C PHE A 178 -12.37 -0.73 -5.81
N SER A 179 -12.33 0.33 -5.01
CA SER A 179 -11.56 0.32 -3.78
C SER A 179 -12.13 1.25 -2.73
N ASP A 180 -12.19 0.75 -1.50
CA ASP A 180 -12.58 1.54 -0.33
C ASP A 180 -11.36 1.77 0.56
N HIS A 181 -11.30 2.96 1.15
CA HIS A 181 -10.30 3.37 2.13
C HIS A 181 -10.92 3.42 3.53
N ASP A 182 -10.15 3.08 4.56
CA ASP A 182 -10.57 3.23 5.96
C ASP A 182 -9.44 3.88 6.79
N ASN A 183 -9.73 5.03 7.38
CA ASN A 183 -8.76 5.86 8.11
C ASN A 183 -8.20 5.19 9.38
N ARG A 184 -8.86 4.15 9.92
CA ARG A 184 -8.32 3.39 11.07
C ARG A 184 -7.14 2.53 10.64
N TYR A 185 -7.18 2.01 9.42
CA TYR A 185 -6.13 1.18 8.84
C TYR A 185 -5.18 1.97 7.94
N GLN A 186 -5.61 3.14 7.45
CA GLN A 186 -4.92 3.92 6.43
C GLN A 186 -4.55 3.07 5.22
N ASP A 187 -5.54 2.29 4.81
CA ASP A 187 -5.36 1.20 3.88
C ASP A 187 -6.52 1.13 2.90
N ARG A 188 -6.32 0.39 1.81
CA ARG A 188 -7.31 0.19 0.74
C ARG A 188 -7.55 -1.28 0.46
N ARG A 189 -8.82 -1.66 0.33
CA ARG A 189 -9.25 -2.98 -0.16
C ARG A 189 -9.70 -2.89 -1.61
N TRP A 190 -9.59 -3.99 -2.35
CA TRP A 190 -9.78 -3.99 -3.79
C TRP A 190 -10.80 -5.03 -4.27
N GLN A 191 -11.63 -4.62 -5.21
CA GLN A 191 -12.40 -5.46 -6.11
C GLN A 191 -12.10 -5.03 -7.55
N PHE A 192 -12.37 -5.91 -8.50
CA PHE A 192 -12.10 -5.66 -9.91
C PHE A 192 -13.28 -6.07 -10.78
N GLU A 193 -13.47 -5.34 -11.88
CA GLU A 193 -14.32 -5.80 -12.97
C GLU A 193 -13.44 -6.39 -14.06
N ILE A 194 -13.81 -7.59 -14.51
CA ILE A 194 -13.13 -8.29 -15.60
C ILE A 194 -14.15 -8.74 -16.64
N CYS A 195 -13.77 -8.67 -17.91
CA CYS A 195 -14.60 -9.14 -19.03
C CYS A 195 -13.79 -9.99 -20.00
N GLN A 196 -14.48 -10.87 -20.73
CA GLN A 196 -13.95 -11.40 -22.00
C GLN A 196 -14.19 -10.37 -23.11
N PHE A 197 -13.57 -10.54 -24.28
CA PHE A 197 -13.76 -9.65 -25.42
C PHE A 197 -14.09 -10.45 -26.67
N GLY A 198 -14.97 -9.91 -27.51
CA GLY A 198 -15.36 -10.49 -28.78
C GLY A 198 -15.46 -9.42 -29.86
N ARG A 199 -15.39 -9.85 -31.12
CA ARG A 199 -15.68 -8.97 -32.25
C ARG A 199 -17.16 -8.57 -32.24
N CYS A 200 -17.44 -7.30 -32.53
CA CYS A 200 -18.79 -6.88 -32.90
C CYS A 200 -19.19 -7.63 -34.17
N ARG A 201 -20.40 -8.19 -34.18
CA ARG A 201 -21.04 -8.62 -35.42
C ARG A 201 -21.61 -7.40 -36.13
#